data_AF-A0A016AWQ4-F1
#
_entry.id   AF-A0A016AWQ4-F1
#
_cell.length_a   1.000
_cell.length_b   1.000
_cell.length_c   1.000
_cell.angle_alpha   90.00
_cell.angle_beta   90.00
_cell.angle_gamma   90.00
#
_symmetry.space_group_name_H-M   'P 1'
#
loop_
_entity.id
_entity.type
_entity.pdbx_description
1 polymer ?
#
loop_
_entity_poly.entity_id
_entity_poly.type
_entity_poly.pdbx_seq_one_letter_code
_entity_poly.pdbx_strand_id
1 'polypeptide(L)'
;MYRASEQGKSVSFPRVSPDGKHLMFTLSDYGNFSIWHPESELCLLTMDTGEIRLLNEVNSNDVESFHTWSSSGRWFVFSSKRLDGLWARPFFASFDPETGRAGKPFLMPQKDPDFYDTFTKTY
;
A
#
# COMPACT_ATOMS: atom_id res chain seq x y z
N MET A 1 -2.65 15.81 -12.56
CA MET A 1 -3.34 16.09 -11.29
C MET A 1 -4.44 15.06 -11.12
N TYR A 2 -4.42 14.22 -10.08
CA TYR A 2 -5.47 13.22 -9.84
C TYR A 2 -6.73 13.91 -9.30
N ARG A 3 -7.87 13.72 -9.98
CA ARG A 3 -9.14 14.38 -9.64
C ARG A 3 -9.97 13.52 -8.69
N ALA A 4 -9.48 13.39 -7.45
CA ALA A 4 -10.09 12.51 -6.44
C ALA A 4 -11.58 12.82 -6.19
N SER A 5 -11.94 14.11 -6.10
CA SER A 5 -13.31 14.56 -5.85
C SER A 5 -14.28 14.20 -6.97
N GLU A 6 -13.85 14.25 -8.23
CA GLU A 6 -14.68 13.84 -9.39
C GLU A 6 -14.94 12.33 -9.39
N GLN A 7 -14.04 11.54 -8.79
CA GLN A 7 -14.16 10.09 -8.68
C GLN A 7 -14.86 9.66 -7.38
N GLY A 8 -15.28 10.61 -6.53
CA GLY A 8 -15.85 10.30 -5.22
C GLY A 8 -14.86 9.61 -4.28
N LYS A 9 -13.56 9.93 -4.41
CA LYS A 9 -12.48 9.33 -3.63
C LYS A 9 -11.70 10.37 -2.83
N SER A 10 -10.97 9.88 -1.84
CA SER A 10 -9.98 10.60 -1.03
C SER A 10 -8.59 10.01 -1.26
N VAL A 11 -7.56 10.86 -1.25
CA VAL A 11 -6.15 10.46 -1.39
C VAL A 11 -5.41 10.71 -0.08
N SER A 12 -4.69 9.69 0.39
CA SER A 12 -3.88 9.74 1.60
C SER A 12 -2.46 9.24 1.36
N PHE A 13 -1.55 9.63 2.23
CA PHE A 13 -0.16 9.15 2.29
C PHE A 13 0.62 9.18 0.96
N PRO A 14 0.64 10.28 0.19
CA PRO A 14 1.51 10.34 -0.98
C PRO A 14 2.98 10.18 -0.57
N ARG A 15 3.68 9.27 -1.25
CA ARG A 15 5.10 8.95 -1.03
C ARG A 15 5.80 8.75 -2.37
N VAL A 16 6.73 9.65 -2.67
CA VAL A 16 7.58 9.57 -3.86
C VAL A 16 8.62 8.45 -3.65
N SER A 17 8.87 7.65 -4.70
CA SER A 17 9.92 6.63 -4.69
C SER A 17 11.31 7.28 -4.57
N PRO A 18 12.32 6.57 -4.05
CA PRO A 18 13.65 7.17 -3.85
C PRO A 18 14.32 7.72 -5.13
N ASP A 19 14.00 7.15 -6.30
CA ASP A 19 14.49 7.61 -7.60
C ASP A 19 13.65 8.74 -8.22
N GLY A 20 12.54 9.13 -7.57
CA GLY A 20 11.65 10.19 -8.03
C GLY A 20 10.75 9.82 -9.22
N LYS A 21 10.81 8.58 -9.73
CA LYS A 21 10.06 8.17 -10.94
C LYS A 21 8.60 7.83 -10.65
N HIS A 22 8.28 7.44 -9.42
CA HIS A 22 6.95 6.97 -9.02
C HIS A 22 6.45 7.69 -7.77
N LEU A 23 5.14 7.82 -7.65
CA LEU A 23 4.48 8.26 -6.42
C LEU A 23 3.40 7.25 -6.05
N MET A 24 3.56 6.62 -4.89
CA MET A 24 2.55 5.72 -4.34
C MET A 24 1.65 6.48 -3.36
N PHE A 25 0.34 6.22 -3.39
CA PHE A 25 -0.64 6.81 -2.49
C PHE A 25 -1.75 5.82 -2.16
N THR A 26 -2.48 6.05 -1.07
CA THR A 26 -3.71 5.31 -0.74
C THR A 26 -4.92 6.04 -1.30
N LEU A 27 -5.81 5.30 -1.95
CA LEU A 27 -7.12 5.76 -2.40
C LEU A 27 -8.20 5.11 -1.53
N SER A 28 -9.14 5.90 -1.02
CA SER A 28 -10.31 5.41 -0.26
C SER A 28 -11.57 6.17 -0.69
N ASP A 29 -12.77 5.68 -0.37
CA ASP A 29 -13.99 6.42 -0.72
C ASP A 29 -14.11 7.71 0.10
N TYR A 30 -13.73 7.66 1.38
CA TYR A 30 -13.83 8.78 2.30
C TYR A 30 -12.88 8.60 3.51
N GLY A 31 -12.83 9.62 4.36
CA GLY A 31 -12.14 9.57 5.65
C GLY A 31 -10.61 9.73 5.59
N ASN A 32 -10.00 9.82 6.77
CA ASN A 32 -8.54 9.96 6.97
C ASN A 32 -7.93 8.69 7.60
N PHE A 33 -8.75 7.72 8.00
CA PHE A 33 -8.30 6.50 8.66
C PHE A 33 -8.47 5.28 7.76
N SER A 34 -7.90 5.35 6.56
CA SER A 34 -8.02 4.35 5.48
C SER A 34 -7.81 2.91 5.93
N ILE A 35 -7.05 2.63 6.99
CA ILE A 35 -6.89 1.27 7.56
C ILE A 35 -8.20 0.64 8.10
N TRP A 36 -9.28 1.42 8.24
CA TRP A 36 -10.61 0.95 8.63
C TRP A 36 -11.62 0.93 7.48
N HIS A 37 -11.14 1.19 6.26
CA HIS A 37 -11.92 1.24 5.04
C HIS A 37 -11.50 0.05 4.17
N PRO A 38 -12.27 -1.06 4.15
CA PRO A 38 -11.94 -2.26 3.39
C PRO A 38 -11.74 -2.00 1.89
N GLU A 39 -12.30 -0.90 1.38
CA GLU A 39 -12.13 -0.45 0.00
C GLU A 39 -10.86 0.36 -0.27
N SER A 40 -10.00 0.57 0.74
CA SER A 40 -8.78 1.36 0.55
C SER A 40 -7.71 0.57 -0.19
N GLU A 41 -7.20 1.18 -1.25
CA GLU A 41 -6.30 0.56 -2.21
C GLU A 41 -5.01 1.36 -2.36
N LEU A 42 -3.90 0.68 -2.68
CA LEU A 42 -2.68 1.34 -3.12
C LEU A 42 -2.74 1.65 -4.62
N CYS A 43 -2.34 2.88 -4.95
CA CYS A 43 -2.22 3.39 -6.31
C CYS A 43 -0.78 3.84 -6.60
N LEU A 44 -0.38 3.73 -7.86
CA LEU A 44 0.89 4.24 -8.38
C LEU A 44 0.62 5.33 -9.41
N LEU A 45 1.30 6.46 -9.27
CA LEU A 45 1.46 7.48 -10.28
C LEU A 45 2.87 7.36 -10.88
N THR A 46 2.95 7.18 -12.19
CA THR A 46 4.21 7.31 -12.94
C THR A 46 4.44 8.79 -13.25
N MET A 47 5.55 9.36 -12.79
CA MET A 47 5.76 10.81 -12.73
C MET A 47 5.97 11.47 -14.11
N ASP A 48 6.54 10.74 -15.07
CA ASP A 48 6.83 11.23 -16.42
C ASP A 48 5.60 11.27 -17.32
N THR A 49 4.77 10.22 -17.28
CA THR A 49 3.55 10.10 -18.11
C THR A 49 2.33 10.69 -17.43
N GLY A 50 2.33 10.79 -16.10
CA GLY A 50 1.15 11.12 -15.32
C GLY A 50 0.14 9.98 -15.22
N GLU A 51 0.49 8.78 -15.68
CA GLU A 51 -0.38 7.59 -15.62
C GLU A 51 -0.60 7.16 -14.18
N ILE A 52 -1.84 6.83 -13.86
CA ILE A 52 -2.23 6.34 -12.54
C ILE A 52 -2.86 4.96 -12.70
N ARG A 53 -2.40 4.01 -11.87
CA ARG A 53 -2.95 2.66 -11.82
C ARG A 53 -3.10 2.16 -10.39
N LEU A 54 -4.04 1.25 -10.19
CA LEU A 54 -4.09 0.42 -8.99
C LEU A 54 -2.90 -0.53 -8.97
N LEU A 55 -2.30 -0.78 -7.80
CA LEU A 55 -1.33 -1.86 -7.62
C LEU A 55 -2.06 -3.18 -7.36
N ASN A 56 -2.77 -3.69 -8.38
CA ASN A 56 -3.50 -4.96 -8.30
C ASN A 56 -2.60 -6.15 -7.94
N GLU A 57 -1.29 -6.04 -8.16
CA GLU A 57 -0.32 -7.06 -7.75
C GLU A 57 -0.20 -7.21 -6.23
N VAL A 58 -0.57 -6.17 -5.46
CA VAL A 58 -0.49 -6.18 -3.99
C VAL A 58 -1.81 -5.97 -3.28
N ASN A 59 -2.75 -5.20 -3.85
CA ASN A 59 -4.07 -4.97 -3.26
C ASN A 59 -4.82 -6.29 -3.06
N SER A 60 -5.67 -6.34 -2.03
CA SER A 60 -6.49 -7.51 -1.73
C SER A 60 -7.97 -7.17 -1.82
N ASN A 61 -8.83 -8.10 -1.36
CA ASN A 61 -10.26 -7.83 -1.22
C ASN A 61 -10.60 -7.15 0.13
N ASP A 62 -9.57 -6.67 0.82
CA ASP A 62 -9.62 -5.96 2.10
C ASP A 62 -8.66 -4.77 2.00
N VAL A 63 -8.29 -4.17 3.12
CA VAL A 63 -7.59 -2.90 3.16
C VAL A 63 -6.08 -2.96 2.97
N GLU A 64 -5.55 -1.99 2.22
CA GLU A 64 -4.13 -1.65 2.12
C GLU A 64 -3.88 -0.15 2.33
N SER A 65 -2.99 0.20 3.25
CA SER A 65 -2.64 1.60 3.47
C SER A 65 -1.27 1.76 4.17
N PHE A 66 -0.95 3.00 4.57
CA PHE A 66 0.25 3.35 5.34
C PHE A 66 1.55 2.76 4.79
N HIS A 67 1.81 2.97 3.51
CA HIS A 67 3.01 2.46 2.84
C HIS A 67 4.23 3.36 3.04
N THR A 68 5.42 2.75 2.95
CA THR A 68 6.69 3.47 2.82
C THR A 68 7.72 2.65 2.03
N TRP A 69 8.64 3.38 1.38
CA TRP A 69 9.69 2.80 0.54
C TRP A 69 10.92 2.40 1.36
N SER A 70 11.59 1.34 0.94
CA SER A 70 12.99 1.12 1.28
C SER A 70 13.86 2.19 0.62
N SER A 71 15.05 2.46 1.18
CA SER A 71 16.01 3.42 0.61
C SER A 71 16.45 3.07 -0.82
N SER A 72 16.46 1.78 -1.16
CA SER A 72 16.81 1.30 -2.50
C SER A 72 15.69 1.49 -3.53
N GLY A 73 14.46 1.74 -3.09
CA GLY A 73 13.27 1.76 -3.96
C GLY A 73 12.83 0.38 -4.47
N ARG A 74 13.59 -0.70 -4.22
CA ARG A 74 13.27 -2.07 -4.70
C ARG A 74 12.30 -2.85 -3.82
N TRP A 75 11.89 -2.24 -2.70
CA TRP A 75 10.99 -2.81 -1.72
C TRP A 75 10.15 -1.70 -1.10
N PHE A 76 8.95 -2.05 -0.68
CA PHE A 76 8.11 -1.22 0.18
C PHE A 76 7.41 -2.10 1.23
N VAL A 77 7.03 -1.46 2.33
CA VAL A 77 6.19 -2.03 3.37
C VAL A 77 4.86 -1.28 3.39
N PHE A 78 3.78 -1.96 3.73
CA PHE A 78 2.45 -1.38 3.88
C PHE A 78 1.64 -2.15 4.92
N SER A 79 0.64 -1.50 5.51
CA SER A 79 -0.30 -2.12 6.44
C SER A 79 -1.43 -2.79 5.67
N SER A 80 -1.77 -4.03 6.04
CA SER A 80 -2.91 -4.74 5.45
C SER A 80 -3.63 -5.63 6.46
N LYS A 81 -4.95 -5.76 6.28
CA LYS A 81 -5.80 -6.67 7.07
C LYS A 81 -6.18 -7.96 6.35
N ARG A 82 -5.58 -8.24 5.18
CA ARG A 82 -5.90 -9.36 4.29
C ARG A 82 -5.95 -10.78 4.88
N LEU A 83 -5.50 -10.98 6.12
CA LEU A 83 -5.48 -12.30 6.75
C LEU A 83 -6.78 -12.59 7.51
N ASP A 84 -7.12 -11.75 8.48
CA ASP A 84 -8.27 -11.95 9.38
C ASP A 84 -9.29 -10.80 9.34
N GLY A 85 -8.99 -9.69 8.65
CA GLY A 85 -9.82 -8.49 8.62
C GLY A 85 -9.85 -7.69 9.92
N LEU A 86 -9.20 -8.17 10.99
CA LEU A 86 -9.28 -7.58 12.34
C LEU A 86 -8.10 -6.64 12.58
N TRP A 87 -6.89 -7.15 12.42
CA TRP A 87 -5.65 -6.45 12.77
C TRP A 87 -4.83 -6.16 11.54
N ALA A 88 -4.38 -4.91 11.40
CA ALA A 88 -3.46 -4.61 10.31
C ALA A 88 -2.06 -5.09 10.67
N ARG A 89 -1.45 -5.79 9.72
CA ARG A 89 -0.10 -6.34 9.84
C ARG A 89 0.77 -5.77 8.73
N PRO A 90 2.08 -5.59 8.97
CA PRO A 90 2.98 -5.09 7.94
C PRO A 90 3.27 -6.18 6.91
N PHE A 91 3.09 -5.85 5.63
CA PHE A 91 3.44 -6.68 4.49
C PHE A 91 4.55 -6.02 3.69
N PHE A 92 5.48 -6.84 3.18
CA PHE A 92 6.50 -6.41 2.24
C PHE A 92 6.12 -6.84 0.82
N ALA A 93 6.47 -6.01 -0.15
CA ALA A 93 6.49 -6.38 -1.56
C ALA A 93 7.75 -5.84 -2.23
N SER A 94 8.32 -6.62 -3.15
CA SER A 94 9.36 -6.14 -4.04
C SER A 94 8.76 -5.16 -5.04
N PHE A 95 9.58 -4.24 -5.54
CA PHE A 95 9.21 -3.30 -6.58
C PHE A 95 10.33 -3.21 -7.60
N ASP A 96 9.96 -3.18 -8.87
CA ASP A 96 10.87 -2.94 -9.98
C ASP A 96 10.72 -1.47 -10.42
N PRO A 97 11.70 -0.60 -10.11
CA PRO A 97 11.62 0.83 -10.45
C PRO A 97 11.59 1.11 -11.96
N GLU A 98 12.12 0.19 -12.79
CA GLU A 98 12.17 0.39 -14.24
C GLU A 98 10.85 0.05 -14.90
N THR A 99 10.14 -0.98 -14.41
CA THR A 99 8.83 -1.37 -14.96
C THR A 99 7.65 -0.82 -14.17
N GLY A 100 7.88 -0.30 -12.96
CA GLY A 100 6.84 0.14 -12.04
C GLY A 100 5.98 -1.01 -11.49
N ARG A 101 6.42 -2.27 -11.59
CA ARG A 101 5.66 -3.46 -11.15
C ARG A 101 6.07 -3.92 -9.76
N ALA A 102 5.09 -4.38 -8.99
CA ALA A 102 5.32 -4.98 -7.69
C ALA A 102 5.30 -6.51 -7.76
N GLY A 103 6.05 -7.15 -6.86
CA GLY A 103 5.99 -8.59 -6.65
C GLY A 103 4.89 -8.98 -5.66
N LYS A 104 4.63 -10.30 -5.55
CA LYS A 104 3.65 -10.83 -4.60
C LYS A 104 4.03 -10.42 -3.16
N PRO A 105 3.11 -9.81 -2.40
CA PRO A 105 3.38 -9.41 -1.04
C PRO A 105 3.46 -10.59 -0.07
N PHE A 106 4.25 -10.44 0.99
CA PHE A 106 4.34 -11.39 2.09
C PHE A 106 4.36 -10.68 3.45
N LEU A 107 3.83 -11.36 4.46
CA LEU A 107 3.77 -10.86 5.84
C LEU A 107 5.18 -10.67 6.39
N MET A 108 5.42 -9.57 7.11
CA MET A 108 6.69 -9.32 7.79
C MET A 108 7.10 -10.51 8.67
N PRO A 109 8.22 -11.18 8.39
CA PRO A 109 8.65 -12.31 9.19
C PRO A 109 8.95 -11.90 10.63
N GLN A 110 8.56 -12.76 11.57
CA GLN A 110 8.87 -12.62 12.99
C GLN A 110 9.78 -13.76 13.43
N LYS A 111 10.49 -13.55 14.54
CA LYS A 111 11.33 -14.59 15.15
C LYS A 111 10.48 -15.81 15.56
N ASP A 112 9.28 -15.54 16.07
CA ASP A 112 8.27 -16.54 16.39
C ASP A 112 7.24 -16.57 15.25
N PRO A 113 7.06 -17.70 14.54
CA PRO A 113 6.09 -17.78 13.44
C PRO A 113 4.65 -17.55 13.89
N ASP A 114 4.31 -17.84 15.15
CA ASP A 114 2.95 -17.74 15.69
C ASP A 114 2.68 -16.35 16.32
N PHE A 115 3.65 -15.43 16.23
CA PHE A 115 3.56 -14.10 16.84
C PHE A 115 2.24 -13.39 16.51
N TYR A 116 1.83 -13.41 15.23
CA TYR A 116 0.65 -12.69 14.79
C TYR A 116 -0.68 -13.31 15.20
N ASP A 117 -0.68 -14.55 15.71
CA ASP A 117 -1.91 -15.21 16.17
C ASP A 117 -2.34 -14.69 17.54
N THR A 118 -1.38 -14.20 18.33
CA THR A 118 -1.61 -13.62 19.66
C THR A 118 -1.44 -12.11 19.70
N PHE A 119 -0.92 -11.50 18.63
CA PHE A 119 -0.65 -10.07 18.57
C PHE A 119 -1.90 -9.27 18.22
N THR A 120 -2.52 -8.65 19.23
CA THR A 120 -3.79 -7.92 19.12
C THR A 120 -3.62 -6.40 18.95
N LYS A 121 -2.67 -5.96 18.13
CA LYS A 121 -2.51 -4.55 17.76
C LYS A 121 -2.49 -4.36 16.25
N THR A 122 -2.95 -3.19 15.82
CA THR A 122 -2.92 -2.72 14.43
C THR A 122 -1.66 -1.90 14.19
N TYR A 123 -0.94 -2.22 13.11
CA TYR A 123 0.19 -1.46 12.60
C TYR A 123 -0.20 -0.48 11.50
#